data_AF-A0AAV3FQE3-F1
#
_entry.id   AF-A0AAV3FQE3-F1
#
_cell.length_a   1.000
_cell.length_b   1.000
_cell.length_c   1.000
_cell.angle_alpha   90.00
_cell.angle_beta   90.00
_cell.angle_gamma   90.00
#
_symmetry.space_group_name_H-M   'P 1'
#
loop_
_entity.id
_entity.type
_entity.pdbx_description
1 polymer ?
#
loop_
_entity_poly.entity_id
_entity_poly.type
_entity_poly.pdbx_seq_one_letter_code
_entity_poly.pdbx_strand_id
1 'polypeptide(L)'
;MRTIDKGKGAWRKGIAAVAAIPMVFTLMTAGTAGAAEVDSSIQPATSDTNKVLDLGFDGNLTDNSAAANTVTEYKGTATYVDGVDGKAITLSQGALSLGASQKLQPESLSLSFWWNPSKTMTGEQILMWGKGKYNENG
;
A
#
# COMPACT_ATOMS: atom_id res chain seq x y z
N MET A 1 21.41 35.23 38.31
CA MET A 1 22.60 35.44 37.46
C MET A 1 23.82 34.82 38.14
N ARG A 2 24.23 33.64 37.67
CA ARG A 2 25.62 33.13 37.67
C ARG A 2 25.59 31.78 36.94
N THR A 3 26.49 31.65 35.99
CA THR A 3 26.57 30.60 34.98
C THR A 3 27.82 29.75 35.26
N ILE A 4 27.90 28.55 34.62
CA ILE A 4 29.11 27.75 34.30
C ILE A 4 29.50 26.72 35.40
N ASP A 5 29.89 25.45 35.15
CA ASP A 5 30.44 24.75 33.98
C ASP A 5 30.06 23.25 33.94
N LYS A 6 30.26 22.64 32.77
CA LYS A 6 30.17 21.22 32.44
C LYS A 6 31.42 20.45 32.87
N GLY A 7 31.25 19.25 33.42
CA GLY A 7 32.32 18.26 33.56
C GLY A 7 31.90 16.91 32.99
N LYS A 8 32.45 16.53 31.82
CA LYS A 8 32.42 15.16 31.29
C LYS A 8 33.41 14.31 32.10
N GLY A 9 32.97 13.17 32.62
CA GLY A 9 33.81 12.24 33.39
C GLY A 9 33.62 10.80 32.93
N ALA A 10 34.71 10.18 32.51
CA ALA A 10 34.80 8.87 31.89
C ALA A 10 34.90 7.70 32.90
N TRP A 11 34.28 6.58 32.53
CA TRP A 11 34.79 5.18 32.55
C TRP A 11 35.21 4.48 33.86
N ARG A 12 34.45 3.41 34.14
CA ARG A 12 34.78 2.03 34.57
C ARG A 12 35.74 1.81 35.77
N LYS A 13 35.29 1.04 36.75
CA LYS A 13 35.68 -0.38 37.04
C LYS A 13 35.42 -0.69 38.52
N GLY A 14 34.58 -1.69 38.79
CA GLY A 14 34.45 -2.32 40.10
C GLY A 14 34.30 -3.81 39.90
N ILE A 15 35.37 -4.57 40.17
CA ILE A 15 35.38 -6.03 40.21
C ILE A 15 35.01 -6.43 41.64
N ALA A 16 34.04 -7.33 41.79
CA ALA A 16 33.89 -8.12 43.00
C ALA A 16 33.73 -9.58 42.58
N ALA A 17 34.77 -10.35 42.85
CA ALA A 17 34.77 -11.80 42.71
C ALA A 17 34.04 -12.42 43.90
N VAL A 18 33.11 -13.34 43.63
CA VAL A 18 32.67 -14.33 44.62
C VAL A 18 32.81 -15.69 43.95
N ALA A 19 33.69 -16.50 44.53
CA ALA A 19 33.92 -17.88 44.15
C ALA A 19 32.71 -18.73 44.56
N ALA A 20 32.17 -19.50 43.62
CA ALA A 20 31.20 -20.55 43.88
C ALA A 20 31.62 -21.83 43.15
N ILE A 21 31.59 -22.91 43.93
CA ILE A 21 32.00 -24.29 43.63
C ILE A 21 31.24 -24.80 42.38
N PRO A 22 31.90 -25.37 41.34
CA PRO A 22 31.16 -25.94 40.22
C PRO A 22 30.61 -27.31 40.63
N MET A 23 29.32 -27.34 40.99
CA MET A 23 28.52 -28.54 40.96
C MET A 23 28.29 -28.87 39.47
N VAL A 24 28.95 -29.90 38.96
CA VAL A 24 28.81 -30.31 37.56
C VAL A 24 27.43 -30.95 37.39
N PHE A 25 26.47 -30.17 36.91
CA PHE A 25 25.20 -30.66 36.41
C PHE A 25 25.33 -30.80 34.89
N THR A 26 25.51 -32.03 34.40
CA THR A 26 25.51 -32.31 32.96
C THR A 26 24.10 -32.11 32.44
N LEU A 27 23.83 -30.92 31.90
CA LEU A 27 22.60 -30.61 31.20
C LEU A 27 22.58 -31.44 29.91
N MET A 28 21.69 -32.42 29.82
CA MET A 28 21.39 -33.07 28.55
C MET A 28 20.80 -31.99 27.63
N THR A 29 21.55 -31.62 26.59
CA THR A 29 21.05 -30.74 25.53
C THR A 29 19.92 -31.48 24.81
N ALA A 30 18.68 -31.21 25.20
CA ALA A 30 17.53 -31.54 24.39
C ALA A 30 17.67 -30.72 23.10
N GLY A 31 17.90 -31.41 21.98
CA GLY A 31 18.03 -30.77 20.67
C GLY A 31 16.78 -29.93 20.41
N THR A 32 16.94 -28.61 20.35
CA THR A 32 15.95 -27.73 19.75
C THR A 32 15.96 -28.06 18.26
N ALA A 33 15.04 -28.91 17.83
CA ALA A 33 14.65 -28.96 16.43
C ALA A 33 14.17 -27.54 16.10
N GLY A 34 15.01 -26.77 15.40
CA GLY A 34 14.62 -25.48 14.88
C GLY A 34 13.40 -25.70 14.00
N ALA A 35 12.25 -25.18 14.42
CA ALA A 35 11.15 -24.97 13.51
C ALA A 35 11.71 -24.00 12.45
N ALA A 36 11.88 -24.50 11.22
CA ALA A 36 12.23 -23.64 10.11
C ALA A 36 11.18 -22.54 10.06
N GLU A 37 11.63 -21.28 10.13
CA GLU A 37 10.76 -20.14 9.90
C GLU A 37 10.22 -20.29 8.47
N VAL A 38 8.92 -20.55 8.35
CA VAL A 38 8.25 -20.53 7.05
C VAL A 38 8.23 -19.06 6.64
N ASP A 39 9.20 -18.69 5.79
CA ASP A 39 9.14 -17.46 5.03
C ASP A 39 7.89 -17.53 4.14
N SER A 40 6.78 -17.00 4.64
CA SER A 40 5.61 -16.70 3.82
C SER A 40 5.91 -15.45 3.00
N SER A 41 6.89 -15.54 2.10
CA SER A 41 7.10 -14.51 1.10
C SER A 41 6.03 -14.66 0.02
N ILE A 42 4.85 -14.11 0.29
CA ILE A 42 3.93 -13.73 -0.78
C ILE A 42 4.67 -12.64 -1.56
N GLN A 43 5.34 -13.05 -2.63
CA GLN A 43 5.91 -12.11 -3.58
C GLN A 43 4.75 -11.32 -4.19
N PRO A 44 4.76 -9.97 -4.14
CA PRO A 44 3.76 -9.19 -4.86
C PRO A 44 3.83 -9.60 -6.33
N ALA A 45 2.68 -9.85 -6.97
CA ALA A 45 2.65 -10.16 -8.38
C ALA A 45 3.31 -9.01 -9.15
N THR A 46 4.54 -9.24 -9.64
CA THR A 46 5.38 -8.20 -10.27
C THR A 46 4.92 -7.87 -11.68
N SER A 47 3.97 -8.62 -12.23
CA SER A 47 3.36 -8.38 -13.53
C SER A 47 1.98 -9.01 -13.50
N ASP A 48 0.99 -8.25 -13.04
CA ASP A 48 -0.40 -8.65 -13.24
C ASP A 48 -0.75 -8.41 -14.71
N THR A 49 -0.41 -9.39 -15.56
CA THR A 49 -0.63 -9.34 -17.01
C THR A 49 -2.10 -9.24 -17.38
N ASN A 50 -3.00 -9.44 -16.42
CA ASN A 50 -4.44 -9.41 -16.60
C ASN A 50 -5.04 -8.03 -16.32
N LYS A 51 -4.23 -7.04 -15.92
CA LYS A 51 -4.68 -5.65 -15.79
C LYS A 51 -5.19 -5.14 -17.14
N VAL A 52 -6.47 -4.81 -17.17
CA VAL A 52 -7.12 -4.14 -18.31
C VAL A 52 -7.21 -2.62 -18.14
N LEU A 53 -6.84 -2.12 -16.96
CA LEU A 53 -6.75 -0.72 -16.59
C LEU A 53 -5.76 -0.55 -15.44
N ASP A 54 -4.84 0.39 -15.54
CA ASP A 54 -3.89 0.74 -14.47
C ASP A 54 -3.68 2.25 -14.40
N LEU A 55 -4.29 2.90 -13.41
CA LEU A 55 -4.27 4.36 -13.25
C LEU A 55 -3.52 4.76 -11.99
N GLY A 56 -2.29 5.23 -12.18
CA GLY A 56 -1.44 5.72 -11.08
C GLY A 56 -1.72 7.16 -10.66
N PHE A 57 -2.31 7.97 -11.54
CA PHE A 57 -2.63 9.39 -11.30
C PHE A 57 -1.43 10.29 -10.92
N ASP A 58 -0.20 9.93 -11.34
CA ASP A 58 1.01 10.73 -11.15
C ASP A 58 1.09 11.94 -12.11
N GLY A 59 0.10 12.83 -11.99
CA GLY A 59 0.00 14.07 -12.76
C GLY A 59 -0.66 13.93 -14.14
N ASN A 60 -1.13 12.72 -14.49
CA ASN A 60 -1.83 12.45 -15.75
C ASN A 60 -2.89 11.35 -15.59
N LEU A 61 -3.66 11.12 -16.65
CA LEU A 61 -4.69 10.07 -16.75
C LEU A 61 -4.23 8.88 -17.61
N THR A 62 -2.93 8.68 -17.78
CA THR A 62 -2.42 7.61 -18.63
C THR A 62 -2.74 6.24 -18.01
N ASP A 63 -3.38 5.38 -18.81
CA ASP A 63 -3.53 3.96 -18.50
C ASP A 63 -2.21 3.23 -18.78
N ASN A 64 -1.58 2.74 -17.73
CA ASN A 64 -0.30 2.02 -17.78
C ASN A 64 -0.46 0.53 -18.09
N SER A 65 -1.70 0.04 -18.24
CA SER A 65 -1.94 -1.34 -18.64
C SER A 65 -1.61 -1.57 -20.12
N ALA A 66 -1.47 -2.83 -20.52
CA ALA A 66 -1.28 -3.20 -21.92
C ALA A 66 -2.51 -2.86 -22.80
N ALA A 67 -3.68 -2.56 -22.20
CA ALA A 67 -4.86 -2.13 -22.93
C ALA A 67 -4.76 -0.69 -23.43
N ALA A 68 -3.99 0.16 -22.74
CA ALA A 68 -3.74 1.56 -23.07
C ALA A 68 -5.03 2.33 -23.43
N ASN A 69 -6.06 2.21 -22.59
CA ASN A 69 -7.34 2.86 -22.82
C ASN A 69 -7.19 4.38 -22.77
N THR A 70 -7.95 5.09 -23.60
CA THR A 70 -8.01 6.55 -23.54
C THR A 70 -8.92 6.99 -22.41
N VAL A 71 -8.33 7.42 -21.30
CA VAL A 71 -9.05 7.99 -20.16
C VAL A 71 -9.13 9.50 -20.30
N THR A 72 -10.32 10.06 -20.10
CA THR A 72 -10.55 11.50 -20.20
C THR A 72 -11.35 12.03 -19.03
N GLU A 73 -11.23 13.33 -18.78
CA GLU A 73 -12.13 14.05 -17.89
C GLU A 73 -13.54 14.04 -18.52
N TYR A 74 -14.50 13.38 -17.87
CA TYR A 74 -15.90 13.41 -18.29
C TYR A 74 -16.62 14.63 -17.71
N LYS A 75 -16.32 14.96 -16.46
CA LYS A 75 -16.86 16.12 -15.76
C LYS A 75 -15.84 16.68 -14.79
N GLY A 76 -15.72 18.01 -14.77
CA GLY A 76 -14.72 18.71 -13.94
C GLY A 76 -13.33 18.61 -14.54
N THR A 77 -12.34 19.08 -13.79
CA THR A 77 -10.93 19.07 -14.19
C THR A 77 -10.14 18.24 -13.19
N ALA A 78 -9.25 17.39 -13.69
CA ALA A 78 -8.39 16.56 -12.88
C ALA A 78 -7.43 17.44 -12.08
N THR A 79 -7.38 17.18 -10.78
CA THR A 79 -6.39 17.77 -9.88
C THR A 79 -5.72 16.64 -9.10
N TYR A 80 -4.43 16.79 -8.86
CA TYR A 80 -3.61 15.75 -8.27
C TYR A 80 -3.08 16.20 -6.91
N VAL A 81 -3.24 15.35 -5.92
CA VAL A 81 -2.82 15.56 -4.52
C VAL A 81 -1.92 14.41 -4.09
N ASP A 82 -1.30 14.49 -2.91
CA ASP A 82 -0.52 13.37 -2.38
C ASP A 82 -1.44 12.17 -2.08
N GLY A 83 -1.05 10.99 -2.58
CA GLY A 83 -1.77 9.73 -2.44
C GLY A 83 -1.12 8.77 -1.43
N VAL A 84 -1.64 7.54 -1.41
CA VAL A 84 -1.04 6.43 -0.64
C VAL A 84 0.28 5.98 -1.26
N ASP A 85 0.35 5.99 -2.60
CA ASP A 85 1.54 5.75 -3.41
C ASP A 85 1.53 6.80 -4.53
N GLY A 86 2.57 7.62 -4.62
CA GLY A 86 2.64 8.74 -5.57
C GLY A 86 1.55 9.80 -5.37
N LYS A 87 0.95 10.27 -6.47
CA LYS A 87 -0.19 11.20 -6.47
C LYS A 87 -1.52 10.47 -6.61
N ALA A 88 -2.57 11.08 -6.09
CA ALA A 88 -3.94 10.64 -6.28
C ALA A 88 -4.77 11.72 -6.98
N ILE A 89 -5.76 11.30 -7.75
CA ILE A 89 -6.73 12.23 -8.32
C ILE A 89 -7.78 12.65 -7.28
N THR A 90 -8.12 13.94 -7.25
CA THR A 90 -9.26 14.46 -6.50
C THR A 90 -10.44 14.71 -7.44
N LEU A 91 -11.59 14.09 -7.15
CA LEU A 91 -12.84 14.26 -7.89
C LEU A 91 -13.86 15.05 -7.05
N SER A 92 -13.76 16.38 -7.08
CA SER A 92 -14.77 17.25 -6.44
C SER A 92 -15.92 17.53 -7.41
N GLN A 93 -17.00 16.75 -7.32
CA GLN A 93 -18.14 16.78 -8.27
C GLN A 93 -17.74 16.44 -9.71
N GLY A 94 -16.61 15.76 -9.89
CA GLY A 94 -16.08 15.34 -11.17
C GLY A 94 -16.22 13.84 -11.43
N ALA A 95 -15.92 13.43 -12.66
CA ALA A 95 -15.91 12.03 -13.08
C ALA A 95 -14.95 11.86 -14.25
N LEU A 96 -14.38 10.65 -14.37
CA LEU A 96 -13.57 10.24 -15.51
C LEU A 96 -14.39 9.35 -16.44
N SER A 97 -14.13 9.47 -17.74
CA SER A 97 -14.50 8.46 -18.73
C SER A 97 -13.32 7.52 -18.90
N LEU A 98 -13.53 6.22 -18.68
CA LEU A 98 -12.51 5.18 -18.90
C LEU A 98 -12.43 4.76 -20.38
N GLY A 99 -13.32 5.29 -21.23
CA GLY A 99 -13.47 4.90 -22.63
C GLY A 99 -14.54 3.82 -22.85
N ALA A 100 -14.62 3.33 -24.10
CA ALA A 100 -15.61 2.35 -24.55
C ALA A 100 -14.97 1.03 -25.01
N SER A 101 -13.75 0.76 -24.55
CA SER A 101 -13.00 -0.45 -24.92
C SER A 101 -13.68 -1.70 -24.36
N GLN A 102 -13.89 -2.70 -25.21
CA GLN A 102 -14.42 -4.01 -24.79
C GLN A 102 -13.47 -4.73 -23.82
N LYS A 103 -12.18 -4.35 -23.78
CA LYS A 103 -11.23 -4.88 -22.80
C LYS A 103 -11.58 -4.51 -21.36
N LEU A 104 -12.35 -3.45 -21.14
CA LEU A 104 -12.86 -3.05 -19.82
C LEU A 104 -14.08 -3.86 -19.37
N GLN A 105 -14.59 -4.76 -20.23
CA GLN A 105 -15.76 -5.59 -19.95
C GLN A 105 -15.44 -7.09 -20.11
N PRO A 106 -14.42 -7.62 -19.39
CA PRO A 106 -14.17 -9.05 -19.39
C PRO A 106 -15.30 -9.80 -18.69
N GLU A 107 -15.42 -11.12 -18.94
CA GLU A 107 -16.39 -11.98 -18.27
C GLU A 107 -16.24 -11.97 -16.74
N SER A 108 -15.01 -11.86 -16.25
CA SER A 108 -14.68 -11.73 -14.83
C SER A 108 -13.82 -10.49 -14.63
N LEU A 109 -14.29 -9.56 -13.79
CA LEU A 109 -13.61 -8.31 -13.48
C LEU A 109 -13.42 -8.20 -11.96
N SER A 110 -12.19 -7.87 -11.55
CA SER A 110 -11.88 -7.44 -10.18
C SER A 110 -11.43 -5.98 -10.21
N LEU A 111 -11.81 -5.22 -9.20
CA LEU A 111 -11.46 -3.81 -9.06
C LEU A 111 -10.84 -3.58 -7.68
N SER A 112 -9.71 -2.89 -7.65
CA SER A 112 -9.00 -2.50 -6.43
C SER A 112 -8.52 -1.06 -6.55
N PHE A 113 -8.80 -0.23 -5.55
CA PHE A 113 -8.32 1.15 -5.49
C PHE A 113 -8.26 1.64 -4.05
N TRP A 114 -7.43 2.66 -3.82
CA TRP A 114 -7.45 3.45 -2.60
C TRP A 114 -8.51 4.55 -2.71
N TRP A 115 -9.22 4.81 -1.62
CA TRP A 115 -10.27 5.81 -1.56
C TRP A 115 -10.15 6.64 -0.28
N ASN A 116 -10.21 7.96 -0.43
CA ASN A 116 -10.22 8.91 0.69
C ASN A 116 -11.37 9.90 0.51
N PRO A 117 -12.50 9.73 1.23
CA PRO A 117 -13.62 10.65 1.12
C PRO A 117 -13.30 11.96 1.85
N SER A 118 -13.38 13.09 1.14
CA SER A 118 -13.09 14.41 1.72
C SER A 118 -14.15 14.92 2.71
N LYS A 119 -15.30 14.25 2.78
CA LYS A 119 -16.42 14.52 3.69
C LYS A 119 -17.08 13.20 4.08
N THR A 120 -17.89 13.23 5.14
CA THR A 120 -18.75 12.10 5.51
C THR A 120 -19.61 11.68 4.33
N MET A 121 -19.49 10.42 3.89
CA MET A 121 -20.37 9.83 2.89
C MET A 121 -21.69 9.44 3.54
N THR A 122 -22.80 9.91 2.98
CA THR A 122 -24.15 9.56 3.45
C THR A 122 -24.92 8.92 2.30
N GLY A 123 -25.71 7.89 2.61
CA GLY A 123 -26.45 7.11 1.59
C GLY A 123 -25.57 6.24 0.71
N GLU A 124 -26.12 5.83 -0.45
CA GLU A 124 -25.43 5.01 -1.46
C GLU A 124 -24.55 5.86 -2.37
N GLN A 125 -23.41 5.31 -2.79
CA GLN A 125 -22.38 6.02 -3.55
C GLN A 125 -21.97 5.17 -4.75
N ILE A 126 -22.09 5.74 -5.95
CA ILE A 126 -21.71 5.08 -7.20
C ILE A 126 -20.26 5.46 -7.50
N LEU A 127 -19.37 4.47 -7.51
CA LEU A 127 -17.94 4.66 -7.76
C LEU A 127 -17.56 4.37 -9.22
N MET A 128 -18.37 3.56 -9.91
CA MET A 128 -18.22 3.23 -11.30
C MET A 128 -19.60 2.95 -11.88
N TRP A 129 -19.82 3.38 -13.12
CA TRP A 129 -21.00 3.01 -13.88
C TRP A 129 -20.57 2.68 -15.30
N GLY A 130 -21.10 1.58 -15.82
CA GLY A 130 -20.91 1.15 -17.18
C GLY A 130 -22.20 0.52 -17.70
N LYS A 131 -22.41 0.60 -19.00
CA LYS A 131 -23.45 -0.16 -19.70
C LYS A 131 -22.82 -0.96 -20.83
N GLY A 132 -23.46 -2.06 -21.20
CA GLY A 132 -23.20 -2.73 -22.46
C GLY A 132 -23.75 -1.90 -23.62
N LYS A 133 -24.79 -2.39 -24.31
CA LYS A 133 -25.48 -1.56 -25.31
C LYS A 133 -26.28 -0.45 -24.61
N TYR A 134 -26.44 0.70 -25.30
CA TYR A 134 -27.22 1.85 -24.80
C TYR A 134 -28.66 1.47 -24.37
N ASN A 135 -29.23 0.45 -25.01
CA ASN A 135 -30.58 -0.05 -24.78
C ASN A 135 -30.69 -1.24 -23.81
N GLU A 136 -29.62 -1.58 -23.09
CA GLU A 136 -29.68 -2.59 -22.03
C GLU A 136 -29.75 -1.90 -20.65
N ASN A 137 -30.43 -2.55 -19.71
CA ASN A 137 -30.43 -2.11 -18.31
C ASN A 137 -29.03 -2.36 -17.75
N GLY A 138 -28.50 -1.35 -17.05
CA GLY A 138 -27.22 -1.45 -16.35
C GLY A 138 -27.39 -1.93 -14.93
#